data_AF-A0A3D0S6C8-F1
#
_entry.id   AF-A0A3D0S6C8-F1
#
_cell.length_a   1.000
_cell.length_b   1.000
_cell.length_c   1.000
_cell.angle_alpha   90.00
_cell.angle_beta   90.00
_cell.angle_gamma   90.00
#
_symmetry.space_group_name_H-M   'P 1'
#
loop_
_entity.id
_entity.type
_entity.pdbx_description
1 polymer ?
#
loop_
_entity_poly.entity_id
_entity_poly.type
_entity_poly.pdbx_seq_one_letter_code
_entity_poly.pdbx_strand_id
1 'polypeptide(L)'
;MASTKKRKNTATPSARTRPSADDAHEIVYFKRHVDDDSARAEPGRDALKSWPTSVRAKANAVLIAVATAPPKRFAGGGYWEAMKGEMSGWFEVRIDGPKRHHYRLFCLLDYEAKEQQKPLLVVVDGRDKPFRTTLSQADYADVRSMGAEYLSRNPRSIG
;
A
#
# COMPACT_ATOMS: atom_id res chain seq x y z
N MET A 1 48.58 37.95 -15.98
CA MET A 1 47.86 37.08 -15.01
C MET A 1 46.63 36.52 -15.71
N ALA A 2 46.68 35.27 -16.17
CA ALA A 2 45.53 34.57 -16.76
C ALA A 2 45.09 33.49 -15.77
N SER A 3 43.86 33.59 -15.25
CA SER A 3 43.32 32.68 -14.25
C SER A 3 42.41 31.66 -14.93
N THR A 4 42.93 30.46 -15.16
CA THR A 4 42.18 29.33 -15.73
C THR A 4 41.31 28.70 -14.64
N LYS A 5 40.00 28.97 -14.65
CA LYS A 5 39.05 28.27 -13.77
C LYS A 5 38.68 26.90 -14.35
N LYS A 6 39.10 25.87 -13.62
CA LYS A 6 38.81 24.43 -13.76
C LYS A 6 37.31 24.17 -13.97
N ARG A 7 36.93 23.54 -15.10
CA ARG A 7 35.58 22.97 -15.30
C ARG A 7 35.39 21.79 -14.34
N LYS A 8 34.33 21.82 -13.53
CA LYS A 8 33.92 20.67 -12.71
C LYS A 8 33.27 19.62 -13.63
N ASN A 9 33.85 18.43 -13.69
CA ASN A 9 33.20 17.27 -14.28
C ASN A 9 31.95 16.93 -13.47
N THR A 10 30.77 17.15 -14.04
CA THR A 10 29.52 16.55 -13.57
C THR A 10 29.56 15.07 -13.90
N ALA A 11 29.66 14.24 -12.87
CA ALA A 11 29.51 12.80 -12.98
C ALA A 11 28.09 12.47 -13.48
N THR A 12 28.01 11.66 -14.53
CA THR A 12 26.76 11.08 -15.05
C THR A 12 26.06 10.31 -13.92
N PRO A 13 24.75 10.50 -13.68
CA PRO A 13 24.05 9.74 -12.65
C PRO A 13 24.08 8.25 -13.02
N SER A 14 24.63 7.42 -12.12
CA SER A 14 24.53 5.97 -12.22
C SER A 14 23.06 5.55 -12.22
N ALA A 15 22.64 4.73 -13.19
CA ALA A 15 21.27 4.28 -13.32
C ALA A 15 20.86 3.50 -12.06
N ARG A 16 19.87 4.03 -11.31
CA ARG A 16 19.35 3.37 -10.11
C ARG A 16 18.76 2.01 -10.50
N THR A 17 19.29 0.94 -9.91
CA THR A 17 18.91 -0.45 -10.24
C THR A 17 17.71 -0.94 -9.42
N ARG A 18 17.25 -0.18 -8.42
CA ARG A 18 16.12 -0.53 -7.55
C ARG A 18 15.21 0.68 -7.28
N PRO A 19 13.90 0.48 -7.16
CA PRO A 19 12.98 1.55 -6.77
C PRO A 19 13.29 2.08 -5.37
N SER A 20 13.23 3.40 -5.18
CA SER A 20 13.46 4.08 -3.90
C SER A 20 12.17 4.22 -3.10
N ALA A 21 12.31 4.30 -1.77
CA ALA A 21 11.20 4.65 -0.88
C ALA A 21 10.60 6.04 -1.12
N ASP A 22 11.37 6.93 -1.78
CA ASP A 22 10.94 8.28 -2.15
C ASP A 22 10.32 8.37 -3.55
N ASP A 23 10.30 7.28 -4.32
CA ASP A 23 9.66 7.28 -5.63
C ASP A 23 8.13 7.16 -5.50
N ALA A 24 7.39 7.67 -6.48
CA ALA A 24 5.96 7.45 -6.55
C ALA A 24 5.66 5.95 -6.65
N HIS A 25 4.73 5.48 -5.83
CA HIS A 25 4.35 4.08 -5.78
C HIS A 25 3.26 3.77 -6.82
N GLU A 26 3.25 2.53 -7.29
CA GLU A 26 2.15 2.00 -8.07
C GLU A 26 1.14 1.32 -7.15
N ILE A 27 -0.15 1.67 -7.29
CA ILE A 27 -1.21 1.06 -6.50
C ILE A 27 -1.57 -0.27 -7.16
N VAL A 28 -1.46 -1.35 -6.40
CA VAL A 28 -1.81 -2.70 -6.85
C VAL A 28 -2.69 -3.39 -5.82
N TYR A 29 -3.45 -4.39 -6.26
CA TYR A 29 -4.25 -5.22 -5.38
C TYR A 29 -3.63 -6.59 -5.25
N PHE A 30 -3.50 -7.07 -4.02
CA PHE A 30 -3.14 -8.47 -3.79
C PHE A 30 -4.20 -9.37 -4.42
N LYS A 31 -3.72 -10.35 -5.18
CA LYS A 31 -4.52 -11.41 -5.76
C LYS A 31 -4.10 -12.74 -5.14
N ARG A 32 -5.06 -13.49 -4.60
CA ARG A 32 -4.77 -14.81 -4.04
C ARG A 32 -4.30 -15.75 -5.14
N HIS A 33 -3.29 -16.55 -4.83
CA HIS A 33 -2.74 -17.49 -5.79
C HIS A 33 -3.71 -18.66 -6.00
N VAL A 34 -3.74 -19.25 -7.21
CA VAL A 34 -4.65 -20.37 -7.52
C VAL A 34 -4.49 -21.56 -6.58
N ASP A 35 -3.27 -21.78 -6.08
CA ASP A 35 -2.95 -22.86 -5.15
C ASP A 35 -3.47 -22.61 -3.72
N ASP A 36 -3.68 -21.35 -3.33
CA ASP A 36 -4.24 -20.97 -2.02
C ASP A 36 -5.73 -20.64 -2.09
N ASP A 37 -6.20 -20.27 -3.28
CA ASP A 37 -7.59 -19.91 -3.59
C ASP A 37 -7.90 -20.13 -5.07
N SER A 38 -8.71 -21.14 -5.36
CA SER A 38 -9.15 -21.41 -6.73
C SER A 38 -9.94 -20.24 -7.34
N ALA A 39 -10.63 -19.45 -6.51
CA ALA A 39 -11.37 -18.27 -6.96
C ALA A 39 -10.45 -17.09 -7.29
N ARG A 40 -9.18 -17.13 -6.85
CA ARG A 40 -8.17 -16.07 -7.04
C ARG A 40 -8.72 -14.70 -6.63
N ALA A 41 -9.36 -14.67 -5.46
CA ALA A 41 -9.98 -13.48 -4.92
C ALA A 41 -8.97 -12.32 -4.79
N GLU A 42 -9.46 -11.09 -4.82
CA GLU A 42 -8.66 -9.89 -4.60
C GLU A 42 -9.23 -9.14 -3.39
N PRO A 43 -8.96 -9.61 -2.14
CA PRO A 43 -9.75 -9.24 -0.97
C PRO A 43 -9.88 -7.74 -0.76
N GLY A 44 -8.75 -7.00 -0.85
CA GLY A 44 -8.75 -5.55 -0.77
C GLY A 44 -9.56 -4.85 -1.86
N ARG A 45 -9.51 -5.37 -3.10
CA ARG A 45 -10.25 -4.82 -4.24
C ARG A 45 -11.74 -5.11 -4.13
N ASP A 46 -12.09 -6.34 -3.74
CA ASP A 46 -13.46 -6.80 -3.63
C ASP A 46 -14.18 -6.10 -2.48
N ALA A 47 -13.50 -5.92 -1.34
CA ALA A 47 -13.99 -5.07 -0.25
C ALA A 47 -14.22 -3.63 -0.73
N LEU A 48 -13.23 -3.02 -1.38
CA LEU A 48 -13.37 -1.64 -1.86
C LEU A 48 -14.53 -1.46 -2.85
N LYS A 49 -14.79 -2.45 -3.71
CA LYS A 49 -15.93 -2.46 -4.64
C LYS A 49 -17.27 -2.57 -3.92
N SER A 50 -17.36 -3.34 -2.84
CA SER A 50 -18.61 -3.54 -2.08
C SER A 50 -19.00 -2.34 -1.21
N TRP A 51 -18.05 -1.47 -0.89
CA TRP A 51 -18.29 -0.30 -0.04
C TRP A 51 -19.18 0.77 -0.68
N PRO A 52 -19.84 1.63 0.14
CA PRO A 52 -20.60 2.76 -0.35
C PRO A 52 -19.79 3.65 -1.30
N THR A 53 -20.42 4.18 -2.35
CA THR A 53 -19.74 4.95 -3.41
C THR A 53 -18.88 6.10 -2.86
N SER A 54 -19.37 6.83 -1.86
CA SER A 54 -18.62 7.93 -1.22
C SER A 54 -17.39 7.45 -0.47
N VAL A 55 -17.50 6.32 0.23
CA VAL A 55 -16.39 5.66 0.95
C VAL A 55 -15.34 5.19 -0.05
N ARG A 56 -15.77 4.48 -1.11
CA ARG A 56 -14.89 4.00 -2.18
C ARG A 56 -14.15 5.14 -2.88
N ALA A 57 -14.85 6.22 -3.23
CA ALA A 57 -14.24 7.39 -3.86
C ALA A 57 -13.16 8.02 -2.96
N LYS A 58 -13.46 8.15 -1.66
CA LYS A 58 -12.53 8.73 -0.69
C LYS A 58 -11.32 7.83 -0.45
N ALA A 59 -11.51 6.52 -0.33
CA ALA A 59 -10.42 5.56 -0.22
C ALA A 59 -9.46 5.64 -1.43
N ASN A 60 -10.02 5.66 -2.65
CA ASN A 60 -9.21 5.82 -3.87
C ASN A 60 -8.44 7.15 -3.89
N ALA A 61 -9.07 8.26 -3.49
CA ALA A 61 -8.39 9.55 -3.41
C ALA A 61 -7.21 9.52 -2.43
N VAL A 62 -7.36 8.85 -1.27
CA VAL A 62 -6.28 8.68 -0.30
C VAL A 62 -5.17 7.79 -0.87
N LEU A 63 -5.50 6.65 -1.47
CA LEU A 63 -4.50 5.77 -2.09
C LEU A 63 -3.70 6.51 -3.16
N ILE A 64 -4.35 7.27 -4.04
CA ILE A 64 -3.68 8.09 -5.07
C ILE A 64 -2.75 9.13 -4.43
N ALA A 65 -3.23 9.86 -3.42
CA ALA A 65 -2.43 10.87 -2.75
C ALA A 65 -1.20 10.25 -2.05
N VAL A 66 -1.39 9.12 -1.36
CA VAL A 66 -0.32 8.37 -0.68
C VAL A 66 0.66 7.78 -1.67
N ALA A 67 0.21 7.28 -2.81
CA ALA A 67 1.09 6.70 -3.82
C ALA A 67 1.87 7.76 -4.62
N THR A 68 1.28 8.93 -4.82
CA THR A 68 1.92 10.05 -5.54
C THR A 68 2.95 10.76 -4.66
N ALA A 69 2.66 10.92 -3.37
CA ALA A 69 3.64 11.34 -2.38
C ALA A 69 4.51 10.13 -1.96
N PRO A 70 5.71 10.32 -1.42
CA PRO A 70 6.39 9.23 -0.71
C PRO A 70 5.53 8.77 0.49
N PRO A 71 5.00 7.53 0.53
CA PRO A 71 4.02 7.09 1.52
C PRO A 71 4.48 7.23 2.98
N LYS A 72 5.80 7.11 3.21
CA LYS A 72 6.41 7.26 4.54
C LYS A 72 6.42 8.70 5.05
N ARG A 73 6.28 9.69 4.16
CA ARG A 73 6.30 11.12 4.50
C ARG A 73 4.91 11.76 4.38
N PHE A 74 3.93 11.00 3.93
CA PHE A 74 2.56 11.49 3.79
C PHE A 74 1.94 11.68 5.16
N ALA A 75 1.64 12.94 5.52
CA ALA A 75 1.09 13.30 6.82
C ALA A 75 -0.34 12.76 7.06
N GLY A 76 -1.01 12.24 6.03
CA GLY A 76 -2.21 11.40 6.18
C GLY A 76 -3.49 12.12 6.58
N GLY A 77 -3.42 13.22 7.33
CA GLY A 77 -4.59 13.89 7.93
C GLY A 77 -5.45 12.95 8.80
N GLY A 78 -4.87 11.86 9.31
CA GLY A 78 -5.59 10.76 9.99
C GLY A 78 -6.21 9.70 9.06
N TYR A 79 -6.16 9.89 7.73
CA TYR A 79 -6.63 8.93 6.73
C TYR A 79 -5.62 7.85 6.40
N TRP A 80 -4.34 8.06 6.70
CA TRP A 80 -3.25 7.12 6.46
C TRP A 80 -2.43 6.99 7.74
N GLU A 81 -2.22 5.77 8.22
CA GLU A 81 -1.48 5.54 9.46
C GLU A 81 -0.57 4.31 9.35
N ALA A 82 0.66 4.45 9.83
CA ALA A 82 1.55 3.33 10.06
C ALA A 82 1.09 2.57 11.30
N MET A 83 0.87 1.27 11.16
CA MET A 83 0.44 0.42 12.25
C MET A 83 1.61 0.05 13.17
N LYS A 84 1.29 -0.42 14.38
CA LYS A 84 2.26 -0.73 15.44
C LYS A 84 2.04 -2.14 15.98
N GLY A 85 2.99 -2.62 16.81
CA GLY A 85 2.90 -3.94 17.45
C GLY A 85 3.03 -5.06 16.42
N GLU A 86 2.15 -6.08 16.50
CA GLU A 86 2.14 -7.21 15.55
C GLU A 86 1.84 -6.80 14.11
N MET A 87 1.24 -5.62 13.91
CA MET A 87 0.99 -5.03 12.60
C MET A 87 2.13 -4.08 12.18
N SER A 88 3.28 -4.10 12.84
CA SER A 88 4.44 -3.30 12.41
C SER A 88 4.80 -3.61 10.95
N GLY A 89 5.07 -2.55 10.17
CA GLY A 89 5.31 -2.65 8.73
C GLY A 89 4.04 -2.59 7.87
N TRP A 90 2.85 -2.71 8.49
CA TRP A 90 1.58 -2.45 7.82
C TRP A 90 1.19 -0.98 7.91
N PHE A 91 0.37 -0.59 6.95
CA PHE A 91 -0.26 0.71 6.91
C PHE A 91 -1.76 0.54 6.73
N GLU A 92 -2.53 1.53 7.15
CA GLU A 92 -3.97 1.52 6.92
C GLU A 92 -4.49 2.81 6.34
N VAL A 93 -5.40 2.68 5.37
CA VAL A 93 -6.30 3.76 4.97
C VAL A 93 -7.54 3.72 5.86
N ARG A 94 -7.84 4.85 6.51
CA ARG A 94 -8.95 4.98 7.47
C ARG A 94 -10.05 5.86 6.91
N ILE A 95 -11.22 5.31 6.61
CA ILE A 95 -12.37 6.09 6.12
C ILE A 95 -13.57 5.92 7.05
N ASP A 96 -14.19 7.03 7.41
CA ASP A 96 -15.50 7.02 8.07
C ASP A 96 -16.60 7.06 7.00
N GLY A 97 -17.63 6.25 7.19
CA GLY A 97 -18.71 6.12 6.23
C GLY A 97 -20.10 6.19 6.85
N PRO A 98 -21.14 5.96 6.03
CA PRO A 98 -22.53 6.06 6.45
C PRO A 98 -22.86 5.05 7.55
N LYS A 99 -23.99 5.28 8.23
CA LYS A 99 -24.52 4.42 9.31
C LYS A 99 -23.56 4.23 10.49
N ARG A 100 -22.60 5.13 10.67
CA ARG A 100 -21.57 5.06 11.73
C ARG A 100 -20.73 3.78 11.58
N HIS A 101 -20.17 3.57 10.41
CA HIS A 101 -19.17 2.51 10.17
C HIS A 101 -17.81 3.13 9.88
N HIS A 102 -16.77 2.44 10.32
CA HIS A 102 -15.39 2.67 9.94
C HIS A 102 -14.98 1.64 8.91
N TYR A 103 -14.34 2.10 7.86
CA TYR A 103 -13.78 1.29 6.79
C TYR A 103 -12.26 1.41 6.85
N ARG A 104 -11.57 0.29 6.70
CA ARG A 104 -10.12 0.15 6.82
C ARG A 104 -9.59 -0.65 5.64
N LEU A 105 -8.66 -0.08 4.87
CA LEU A 105 -7.86 -0.86 3.92
C LEU A 105 -6.49 -1.11 4.53
N PHE A 106 -6.05 -2.35 4.55
CA PHE A 106 -4.74 -2.76 5.04
C PHE A 106 -3.77 -2.85 3.87
N CYS A 107 -2.65 -2.14 4.01
CA CYS A 107 -1.71 -1.93 2.94
C CYS A 107 -0.28 -2.32 3.35
N LEU A 108 0.50 -2.76 2.37
CA LEU A 108 1.95 -2.94 2.47
C LEU A 108 2.66 -2.01 1.49
N LEU A 109 3.91 -1.64 1.83
CA LEU A 109 4.82 -0.97 0.91
C LEU A 109 5.87 -1.98 0.46
N ASP A 110 5.90 -2.30 -0.83
CA ASP A 110 6.84 -3.28 -1.38
C ASP A 110 7.86 -2.64 -2.31
N TYR A 111 9.13 -2.79 -1.95
CA TYR A 111 10.29 -2.28 -2.69
C TYR A 111 11.06 -3.40 -3.42
N GLU A 112 10.63 -4.64 -3.23
CA GLU A 112 11.36 -5.86 -3.64
C GLU A 112 10.60 -6.68 -4.68
N ALA A 113 9.41 -6.24 -5.10
CA ALA A 113 8.64 -6.89 -6.17
C ALA A 113 9.46 -6.95 -7.48
N LYS A 114 9.71 -8.17 -7.97
CA LYS A 114 10.35 -8.37 -9.28
C LYS A 114 9.40 -7.94 -10.39
N GLU A 115 9.99 -7.60 -11.53
CA GLU A 115 9.29 -7.19 -12.75
C GLU A 115 8.52 -5.86 -12.64
N GLN A 116 8.69 -5.14 -11.53
CA GLN A 116 8.11 -3.83 -11.30
C GLN A 116 9.17 -2.74 -11.39
N GLN A 117 8.84 -1.65 -12.09
CA GLN A 117 9.73 -0.50 -12.26
C GLN A 117 9.60 0.51 -11.11
N LYS A 118 8.49 0.45 -10.37
CA LYS A 118 8.14 1.35 -9.27
C LYS A 118 7.96 0.55 -7.98
N PRO A 119 8.15 1.18 -6.80
CA PRO A 119 7.72 0.55 -5.57
C PRO A 119 6.19 0.40 -5.56
N LEU A 120 5.67 -0.57 -4.83
CA LEU A 120 4.24 -0.87 -4.80
C LEU A 120 3.60 -0.38 -3.51
N LEU A 121 2.44 0.26 -3.63
CA LEU A 121 1.46 0.39 -2.56
C LEU A 121 0.43 -0.72 -2.75
N VAL A 122 0.58 -1.77 -1.95
CA VAL A 122 -0.21 -3.00 -2.11
C VAL A 122 -1.41 -2.92 -1.20
N VAL A 123 -2.62 -2.95 -1.76
CA VAL A 123 -3.86 -3.11 -1.00
C VAL A 123 -4.10 -4.60 -0.81
N VAL A 124 -3.99 -5.08 0.43
CA VAL A 124 -4.06 -6.51 0.75
C VAL A 124 -5.49 -6.93 1.10
N ASP A 125 -6.11 -6.22 2.03
CA ASP A 125 -7.43 -6.56 2.55
C ASP A 125 -8.24 -5.30 2.91
N GLY A 126 -9.56 -5.43 2.99
CA GLY A 126 -10.46 -4.37 3.41
C GLY A 126 -11.48 -4.88 4.43
N ARG A 127 -11.60 -4.17 5.56
CA ARG A 127 -12.56 -4.48 6.63
C ARG A 127 -13.44 -3.28 6.91
N ASP A 128 -14.70 -3.53 7.26
CA ASP A 128 -15.56 -2.53 7.89
C ASP A 128 -15.92 -2.96 9.31
N LYS A 129 -16.23 -1.98 10.14
CA LYS A 129 -16.70 -2.24 11.51
C LYS A 129 -17.65 -1.14 11.97
N PRO A 130 -18.58 -1.46 12.89
CA PRO A 130 -19.37 -0.42 13.56
C PRO A 130 -18.50 0.60 14.30
N PHE A 131 -19.01 1.81 14.47
CA PHE A 131 -18.36 2.86 15.22
C PHE A 131 -18.12 2.44 16.68
N ARG A 132 -16.96 2.84 17.24
CA ARG A 132 -16.51 2.49 18.61
C ARG A 132 -16.34 0.99 18.91
N THR A 133 -16.30 0.13 17.91
CA THR A 133 -15.84 -1.25 18.09
C THR A 133 -14.37 -1.39 17.68
N THR A 134 -13.73 -2.50 17.99
CA THR A 134 -12.39 -2.88 17.52
C THR A 134 -12.51 -4.08 16.61
N LEU A 135 -11.63 -4.19 15.62
CA LEU A 135 -11.44 -5.47 14.93
C LEU A 135 -10.87 -6.48 15.93
N SER A 136 -11.23 -7.74 15.79
CA SER A 136 -10.75 -8.80 16.66
C SER A 136 -9.29 -9.13 16.38
N GLN A 137 -8.63 -9.85 17.29
CA GLN A 137 -7.29 -10.37 17.02
C GLN A 137 -7.28 -11.37 15.86
N ALA A 138 -8.37 -12.12 15.68
CA ALA A 138 -8.52 -13.03 14.55
C ALA A 138 -8.58 -12.25 13.21
N ASP A 139 -9.31 -11.13 13.15
CA ASP A 139 -9.32 -10.27 11.95
C ASP A 139 -7.92 -9.80 11.59
N TYR A 140 -7.12 -9.36 12.57
CA TYR A 140 -5.75 -8.96 12.33
C TYR A 140 -4.85 -10.14 11.93
N ALA A 141 -5.05 -11.33 12.50
CA ALA A 141 -4.35 -12.53 12.11
C ALA A 141 -4.65 -12.93 10.65
N ASP A 142 -5.90 -12.82 10.21
CA ASP A 142 -6.31 -13.07 8.83
C ASP A 142 -5.68 -12.07 7.86
N VAL A 143 -5.68 -10.77 8.20
CA VAL A 143 -5.00 -9.75 7.38
C VAL A 143 -3.52 -10.09 7.25
N ARG A 144 -2.87 -10.50 8.34
CA ARG A 144 -1.44 -10.88 8.32
C ARG A 144 -1.19 -12.14 7.50
N SER A 145 -2.07 -13.14 7.55
CA SER A 145 -1.91 -14.36 6.75
C SER A 145 -2.00 -14.05 5.25
N MET A 146 -2.91 -13.17 4.84
CA MET A 146 -3.00 -12.69 3.45
C MET A 146 -1.73 -11.92 3.03
N GLY A 147 -1.19 -11.08 3.92
CA GLY A 147 0.09 -10.40 3.65
C GLY A 147 1.26 -11.37 3.55
N ALA A 148 1.28 -12.42 4.37
CA ALA A 148 2.28 -13.49 4.26
C ALA A 148 2.14 -14.26 2.95
N GLU A 149 0.91 -14.57 2.51
CA GLU A 149 0.63 -15.20 1.21
C GLU A 149 1.19 -14.32 0.07
N TYR A 150 0.90 -13.01 0.08
CA TYR A 150 1.45 -12.05 -0.88
C TYR A 150 2.99 -12.06 -0.91
N LEU A 151 3.62 -12.01 0.27
CA LEU A 151 5.08 -11.91 0.39
C LEU A 151 5.81 -13.23 0.07
N SER A 152 5.13 -14.38 0.15
CA SER A 152 5.73 -15.71 -0.07
C SER A 152 6.16 -15.97 -1.52
N ARG A 153 5.70 -15.16 -2.48
CA ARG A 153 5.97 -15.32 -3.91
C ARG A 153 6.64 -14.09 -4.50
N ASN A 154 7.53 -14.29 -5.46
CA ASN A 154 8.17 -13.21 -6.22
C ASN A 154 8.64 -13.71 -7.61
N PRO A 155 7.89 -13.50 -8.71
CA PRO A 155 6.93 -12.40 -8.94
C PRO A 155 5.69 -12.38 -8.02
N ARG A 156 5.23 -11.17 -7.68
CA ARG A 156 4.08 -10.97 -6.79
C ARG A 156 2.78 -11.36 -7.49
N SER A 157 1.85 -11.95 -6.74
CA SER A 157 0.50 -12.19 -7.26
C SER A 157 -0.37 -10.94 -7.06
N ILE A 158 -0.56 -10.20 -8.16
CA ILE A 158 -1.23 -8.90 -8.19
C ILE A 158 -2.27 -8.84 -9.32
N GLY A 159 -3.30 -8.00 -9.18
CA GLY A 159 -4.38 -7.81 -10.17
C GLY A 159 -4.89 -6.38 -10.32
#